data_AF-A0A1H0EAD0-F1
#
_entry.id   AF-A0A1H0EAD0-F1
#
_cell.length_a   1.000
_cell.length_b   1.000
_cell.length_c   1.000
_cell.angle_alpha   90.00
_cell.angle_beta   90.00
_cell.angle_gamma   90.00
#
_symmetry.space_group_name_H-M   'P 1'
#
loop_
_entity.id
_entity.type
_entity.pdbx_description
1 polymer ?
#
loop_
_entity_poly.entity_id
_entity_poly.type
_entity_poly.pdbx_seq_one_letter_code
_entity_poly.pdbx_strand_id
1 'polypeptide(L)'
;MDSLYTELKPDDRLAGADPALVSAPTRNEPPRVIEIGEVTAGIAVPEGRGVRFFSSARDFDGLDGAVFRTAEQAARAARARIRARAPAETGPDRARLRRA
;
A
#
# COMPACT_ATOMS: atom_id res chain seq x y z
N MET A 1 -16.40 -0.83 60.64
CA MET A 1 -17.44 -1.52 59.87
C MET A 1 -17.77 -0.75 58.60
N ASP A 2 -17.21 -0.99 57.45
CA ASP A 2 -15.88 -1.41 57.01
C ASP A 2 -15.92 -1.21 55.49
N SER A 3 -14.82 -0.72 54.94
CA SER A 3 -14.59 -0.52 53.51
C SER A 3 -15.01 -1.72 52.69
N LEU A 4 -15.76 -1.52 51.60
CA LEU A 4 -15.63 -2.34 50.39
C LEU A 4 -15.85 -1.48 49.12
N TYR A 5 -14.90 -0.56 48.88
CA TYR A 5 -14.41 -0.37 47.52
C TYR A 5 -13.66 -1.64 47.15
N THR A 6 -14.29 -2.57 46.43
CA THR A 6 -13.58 -3.66 45.73
C THR A 6 -14.33 -4.00 44.46
N GLU A 7 -13.75 -3.51 43.37
CA GLU A 7 -13.60 -4.24 42.11
C GLU A 7 -14.87 -4.41 41.27
N LEU A 8 -15.24 -3.33 40.57
CA LEU A 8 -15.69 -3.47 39.18
C LEU A 8 -14.56 -4.17 38.40
N LYS A 9 -14.68 -5.50 38.23
CA LYS A 9 -13.82 -6.23 37.30
C LYS A 9 -13.99 -5.65 35.90
N PRO A 10 -12.90 -5.27 35.22
CA PRO A 10 -12.95 -4.98 33.81
C PRO A 10 -13.02 -6.33 33.09
N ASP A 11 -14.23 -6.88 32.97
CA ASP A 11 -14.57 -7.87 31.93
C ASP A 11 -14.69 -7.19 30.54
N ASP A 12 -14.16 -5.98 30.42
CA ASP A 12 -13.61 -5.42 29.18
C ASP A 12 -12.34 -6.19 28.79
N ARG A 13 -12.50 -7.23 27.97
CA ARG A 13 -12.02 -7.25 26.58
C ARG A 13 -11.96 -8.67 26.01
N LEU A 14 -12.80 -8.89 24.99
CA LEU A 14 -12.58 -9.82 23.88
C LEU A 14 -12.25 -11.29 24.24
N ALA A 15 -13.20 -11.97 24.89
CA ALA A 15 -13.27 -13.43 24.78
C ALA A 15 -14.30 -13.78 23.69
N GLY A 16 -13.82 -14.20 22.52
CA GLY A 16 -14.67 -14.79 21.47
C GLY A 16 -14.70 -14.05 20.13
N ALA A 17 -13.58 -13.51 19.65
CA ALA A 17 -13.43 -13.37 18.21
C ALA A 17 -13.09 -14.76 17.66
N ASP A 18 -14.09 -15.47 17.12
CA ASP A 18 -13.86 -16.70 16.36
C ASP A 18 -12.81 -16.42 15.26
N PRO A 19 -11.61 -17.03 15.30
CA PRO A 19 -10.59 -16.76 14.28
C PRO A 19 -11.01 -17.26 12.88
N ALA A 20 -12.10 -18.01 12.78
CA ALA A 20 -12.67 -18.48 11.50
C ALA A 20 -13.46 -17.40 10.75
N LEU A 21 -13.93 -16.34 11.40
CA LEU A 21 -14.58 -15.20 10.70
C LEU A 21 -13.57 -14.26 10.03
N VAL A 22 -12.27 -14.41 10.33
CA VAL A 22 -11.17 -13.76 9.59
C VAL A 22 -10.89 -14.48 8.25
N SER A 23 -11.65 -15.52 7.92
CA SER A 23 -11.48 -16.31 6.69
C SER A 23 -12.79 -16.87 6.14
N ALA A 24 -13.89 -16.11 6.23
CA ALA A 24 -14.88 -16.25 5.17
C ALA A 24 -14.18 -15.86 3.85
N PRO A 25 -14.21 -16.65 2.77
CA PRO A 25 -13.80 -16.18 1.46
C PRO A 25 -14.84 -15.15 1.02
N THR A 26 -14.81 -13.95 1.60
CA THR A 26 -15.42 -12.82 0.95
C THR A 26 -14.74 -12.75 -0.39
N ARG A 27 -15.56 -12.77 -1.43
CA ARG A 27 -15.19 -12.58 -2.83
C ARG A 27 -14.55 -11.19 -3.12
N ASN A 28 -13.99 -10.59 -2.07
CA ASN A 28 -13.54 -9.23 -1.88
C ASN A 28 -12.32 -9.35 -0.97
N GLU A 29 -11.13 -9.45 -1.55
CA GLU A 29 -9.89 -9.29 -0.80
C GLU A 29 -9.91 -7.91 -0.10
N PRO A 30 -9.27 -7.75 1.07
CA PRO A 30 -9.16 -6.43 1.66
C PRO A 30 -8.28 -5.52 0.77
N PRO A 31 -8.54 -4.20 0.77
CA PRO A 31 -7.61 -3.25 0.17
C PRO A 31 -6.19 -3.46 0.68
N ARG A 32 -5.22 -3.47 -0.23
CA ARG A 32 -3.82 -3.77 0.08
C ARG A 32 -2.92 -2.61 -0.25
N VAL A 33 -2.12 -2.18 0.72
CA VAL A 33 -1.06 -1.19 0.50
C VAL A 33 0.09 -1.83 -0.29
N ILE A 34 0.59 -1.10 -1.29
CA ILE A 34 1.70 -1.49 -2.13
C ILE A 34 2.88 -0.59 -1.84
N GLU A 35 3.99 -1.20 -1.42
CA GLU A 35 5.24 -0.52 -1.08
C GLU A 35 6.35 -0.97 -2.03
N ILE A 36 7.10 -0.01 -2.57
CA ILE A 36 8.22 -0.25 -3.49
C ILE A 36 9.48 0.33 -2.86
N GLY A 37 10.34 -0.54 -2.34
CA GLY A 37 11.49 -0.11 -1.54
C GLY A 37 11.01 0.61 -0.28
N GLU A 38 11.44 1.84 -0.08
CA GLU A 38 11.08 2.69 1.05
C GLU A 38 9.87 3.60 0.76
N VAL A 39 9.27 3.52 -0.43
CA VAL A 39 8.18 4.40 -0.85
C VAL A 39 6.86 3.63 -0.91
N THR A 40 5.86 4.11 -0.18
CA THR A 40 4.47 3.68 -0.40
C THR A 40 4.05 4.16 -1.78
N ALA A 41 3.76 3.21 -2.67
CA ALA A 41 3.38 3.49 -4.04
C ALA A 41 1.89 3.80 -4.18
N GLY A 42 1.06 3.10 -3.39
CA GLY A 42 -0.38 3.28 -3.41
C GLY A 42 -1.14 2.18 -2.69
N ILE A 43 -2.45 2.18 -2.90
CA ILE A 43 -3.36 1.14 -2.40
C ILE A 43 -4.06 0.46 -3.58
N ALA A 44 -4.10 -0.87 -3.56
CA ALA A 44 -4.90 -1.69 -4.46
C ALA A 44 -6.23 -2.02 -3.77
N VAL A 45 -7.32 -1.45 -4.29
CA VAL A 45 -8.68 -1.66 -3.80
C VAL A 45 -9.38 -2.66 -4.71
N PRO A 46 -9.84 -3.80 -4.21
CA PRO A 46 -10.60 -4.74 -5.02
C PRO A 46 -11.87 -4.11 -5.59
N GLU A 47 -12.05 -4.27 -6.90
CA GLU A 47 -13.16 -3.71 -7.66
C GLU A 47 -13.68 -4.75 -8.65
N GLY A 48 -14.83 -5.33 -8.35
CA GLY A 48 -15.58 -6.22 -9.24
C GLY A 48 -14.79 -7.45 -9.71
N ARG A 49 -14.01 -7.29 -10.79
CA ARG A 49 -13.22 -8.35 -11.46
C ARG A 49 -11.70 -8.18 -11.32
N GLY A 50 -11.24 -7.21 -10.54
CA GLY A 50 -9.82 -6.95 -10.37
C GLY A 50 -9.57 -6.03 -9.19
N VAL A 51 -8.52 -5.21 -9.30
CA VAL A 51 -8.16 -4.22 -8.28
C VAL A 51 -7.90 -2.88 -8.95
N ARG A 52 -8.42 -1.80 -8.39
CA ARG A 52 -8.07 -0.44 -8.77
C ARG A 52 -6.90 0.04 -7.94
N PHE A 53 -5.89 0.57 -8.60
CA PHE A 53 -4.74 1.19 -7.95
C PHE A 53 -5.00 2.68 -7.71
N PHE A 54 -4.68 3.17 -6.52
CA PHE A 54 -4.66 4.60 -6.20
C PHE A 54 -3.26 5.00 -5.79
N SER A 55 -2.68 6.01 -6.44
CA SER A 55 -1.32 6.45 -6.15
C SER A 55 -1.26 7.17 -4.80
N SER A 56 -0.15 6.99 -4.08
CA SER A 56 0.18 7.80 -2.90
C SER A 56 1.34 8.77 -3.14
N ALA A 57 2.05 8.63 -4.27
CA ALA A 57 3.15 9.51 -4.65
C ALA A 57 3.15 9.78 -6.16
N ARG A 58 3.66 10.97 -6.53
CA ARG A 58 3.68 11.48 -7.91
C ARG A 58 4.33 10.56 -8.94
N ASP A 59 5.30 9.77 -8.50
CA ASP A 59 5.99 8.81 -9.35
C ASP A 59 5.06 7.70 -9.90
N PHE A 60 3.91 7.53 -9.26
CA PHE A 60 2.91 6.51 -9.59
C PHE A 60 1.62 7.10 -10.17
N ASP A 61 1.50 8.42 -10.37
CA ASP A 61 0.27 9.08 -10.83
C ASP A 61 -0.24 8.53 -12.17
N GLY A 62 0.66 8.14 -13.08
CA GLY A 62 0.21 7.51 -14.34
C GLY A 62 -0.37 6.09 -14.17
N LEU A 63 -0.43 5.54 -12.95
CA LEU A 63 -1.14 4.30 -12.60
C LEU A 63 -2.40 4.60 -11.76
N ASP A 64 -2.63 5.85 -11.37
CA ASP A 64 -3.78 6.23 -10.55
C ASP A 64 -5.10 5.92 -11.28
N GLY A 65 -6.02 5.27 -10.56
CA GLY A 65 -7.28 4.78 -11.09
C GLY A 65 -7.18 3.59 -12.05
N ALA A 66 -5.98 3.09 -12.36
CA ALA A 66 -5.82 1.95 -13.27
C ALA A 66 -6.34 0.66 -12.63
N VAL A 67 -7.09 -0.13 -13.40
CA VAL A 67 -7.62 -1.42 -12.96
C VAL A 67 -6.72 -2.56 -13.46
N PHE A 68 -6.23 -3.36 -12.52
CA PHE A 68 -5.40 -4.53 -12.75
C PHE A 68 -6.15 -5.81 -12.42
N ARG A 69 -5.70 -6.94 -12.95
CA ARG A 69 -6.32 -8.25 -12.59
C ARG A 69 -6.06 -8.63 -11.14
N THR A 70 -4.91 -8.26 -10.57
CA THR A 70 -4.51 -8.57 -9.19
C THR A 70 -3.63 -7.47 -8.61
N ALA A 71 -3.49 -7.44 -7.28
CA ALA A 71 -2.61 -6.50 -6.57
C ALA A 71 -1.13 -6.67 -6.96
N GLU A 72 -0.68 -7.90 -7.23
CA GLU A 72 0.68 -8.21 -7.70
C GLU A 72 0.96 -7.59 -9.07
N GLN A 73 -0.05 -7.55 -9.94
CA GLN A 73 0.07 -6.91 -11.24
C GLN A 73 0.19 -5.39 -11.09
N ALA A 74 -0.60 -4.78 -10.20
CA ALA A 74 -0.46 -3.36 -9.85
C ALA A 74 0.93 -3.06 -9.25
N ALA A 75 1.41 -3.89 -8.33
CA ALA A 75 2.75 -3.75 -7.74
C ALA A 75 3.87 -3.88 -8.79
N ARG A 76 3.71 -4.79 -9.75
CA ARG A 76 4.67 -4.93 -10.86
C ARG A 76 4.71 -3.67 -11.72
N ALA A 77 3.56 -3.09 -12.05
CA ALA A 77 3.48 -1.85 -12.80
C ALA A 77 4.13 -0.68 -12.04
N ALA A 78 3.90 -0.59 -10.72
CA ALA A 78 4.54 0.40 -9.85
C ALA A 78 6.08 0.24 -9.83
N ARG A 79 6.59 -0.99 -9.71
CA ARG A 79 8.05 -1.27 -9.80
C ARG A 79 8.63 -0.84 -11.16
N ALA A 80 7.90 -1.06 -12.25
CA ALA A 80 8.34 -0.66 -13.57
C ALA A 80 8.46 0.87 -13.71
N ARG A 81 7.56 1.64 -13.07
CA ARG A 81 7.63 3.11 -13.06
C ARG A 81 8.88 3.63 -12.36
N ILE A 82 9.23 3.06 -11.20
CA ILE A 82 10.47 3.43 -10.50
C ILE A 82 11.71 3.10 -11.35
N ARG A 83 11.74 1.93 -12.00
CA ARG A 83 12.85 1.56 -12.90
C ARG A 83 12.97 2.44 -14.13
N ALA A 84 11.84 2.88 -14.70
CA ALA A 84 11.84 3.80 -15.83
C ALA A 84 12.25 5.23 -15.44
N ARG A 85 12.06 5.61 -14.17
CA ARG A 85 12.49 6.89 -13.62
C ARG A 85 13.95 6.88 -13.15
N ALA A 86 14.50 5.73 -12.76
CA ALA A 86 15.92 5.59 -12.47
C ALA A 86 16.69 6.07 -13.72
N PRO A 87 17.45 7.18 -13.62
CA PRO A 87 18.15 7.71 -14.77
C PRO A 87 19.11 6.65 -15.27
N ALA A 88 19.27 6.57 -16.58
CA ALA A 88 20.56 6.16 -17.13
C ALA A 88 21.60 7.08 -16.47
N GLU A 89 22.26 6.61 -15.43
CA GLU A 89 23.31 7.38 -14.78
C GLU A 89 24.40 7.64 -15.82
N THR A 90 24.73 8.92 -16.02
CA THR A 90 25.88 9.44 -16.80
C THR A 90 25.65 9.71 -18.28
N GLY A 91 25.39 10.99 -18.59
CA GLY A 91 26.18 11.68 -19.62
C GLY A 91 26.99 12.78 -18.93
N PRO A 92 28.34 12.75 -18.96
CA PRO A 92 29.13 13.86 -18.44
C PRO A 92 29.10 14.99 -19.48
N ASP A 93 29.38 16.22 -19.02
CA ASP A 93 29.82 17.33 -19.88
C ASP A 93 28.75 18.25 -20.53
N ARG A 94 27.99 18.97 -19.70
CA ARG A 94 27.58 20.36 -20.04
C ARG A 94 28.30 21.41 -19.19
N ALA A 95 29.48 21.06 -18.71
CA ALA A 95 30.36 21.99 -17.99
C ALA A 95 31.48 22.58 -18.85
N ARG A 96 31.67 22.17 -20.12
CA ARG A 96 32.75 22.72 -20.95
C ARG A 96 32.22 23.56 -22.11
N LEU A 97 32.78 24.77 -22.19
CA LEU A 97 32.53 25.90 -23.11
C LEU A 97 31.33 26.78 -22.70
N ARG A 98 31.41 27.90 -21.96
CA ARG A 98 32.53 28.78 -21.54
C ARG A 98 33.71 28.84 -22.54
N ARG A 99 33.38 29.16 -23.79
CA ARG A 99 34.28 29.74 -24.79
C ARG A 99 33.42 30.76 -25.53
N ALA A 100 33.87 31.94 -25.88
CA ALA A 100 35.08 32.70 -25.60
C ALA A 100 34.74 34.13 -26.05
#